data_AF-A0A6V7XHB7-F1
#
_entry.id   AF-A0A6V7XHB7-F1
#
_cell.length_a   1.000
_cell.length_b   1.000
_cell.length_c   1.000
_cell.angle_alpha   90.00
_cell.angle_beta   90.00
_cell.angle_gamma   90.00
#
_symmetry.space_group_name_H-M   'P 1'
#
loop_
_entity.id
_entity.type
_entity.pdbx_description
1 polymer ?
#
loop_
_entity_poly.entity_id
_entity_poly.type
_entity_poly.pdbx_seq_one_letter_code
_entity_poly.pdbx_strand_id
1 'polypeptide(L)'
;MVKELLVEKFEYFHGRFLCPIVGDVDTNKFIHLFFAKGKRWKRLRSIANPAFSISNLKRIMPIIEDSIKININLLKEAEASGKCVDLHEYFVELAFDIIARIALGQRESKQFKSEYCQIAQDTFVYVSNNIFDYISFIFPWIGENILEPFVRATGKIRGDPNMILIDKLTKAVKQRKKRE
;
A
#
# COMPACT_ATOMS: atom_id res chain seq x y z
N MET A 1 -29.40 -5.59 -6.25
CA MET A 1 -28.73 -4.61 -5.37
C MET A 1 -27.23 -4.46 -5.64
N VAL A 2 -26.36 -5.45 -5.42
CA VAL A 2 -24.89 -5.26 -5.61
C VAL A 2 -24.49 -4.90 -7.04
N LYS A 3 -25.00 -5.65 -8.04
CA LYS A 3 -24.79 -5.36 -9.47
C LYS A 3 -25.28 -3.95 -9.85
N GLU A 4 -26.45 -3.59 -9.34
CA GLU A 4 -27.04 -2.28 -9.58
C GLU A 4 -26.12 -1.15 -9.07
N LEU A 5 -25.60 -1.27 -7.85
CA LEU A 5 -24.73 -0.25 -7.26
C LEU A 5 -23.33 -0.19 -7.91
N LEU A 6 -22.70 -1.35 -8.13
CA LEU A 6 -21.29 -1.42 -8.57
C LEU A 6 -21.10 -1.41 -10.09
N VAL A 7 -22.15 -1.67 -10.87
CA VAL A 7 -22.08 -1.75 -12.34
C VAL A 7 -23.05 -0.76 -12.98
N GLU A 8 -24.35 -0.89 -12.73
CA GLU A 8 -25.39 -0.13 -13.45
C GLU A 8 -25.40 1.35 -13.05
N LYS A 9 -25.23 1.63 -11.74
CA LYS A 9 -25.24 2.98 -11.14
C LYS A 9 -23.87 3.38 -10.58
N PHE A 10 -22.79 2.78 -11.07
CA PHE A 10 -21.44 3.08 -10.57
C PHE A 10 -21.10 4.58 -10.67
N GLU A 11 -21.56 5.26 -11.72
CA GLU A 11 -21.34 6.70 -11.88
C GLU A 11 -21.92 7.54 -10.73
N TYR A 12 -22.95 7.04 -10.03
CA TYR A 12 -23.52 7.68 -8.85
C TYR A 12 -22.85 7.18 -7.55
N PHE A 13 -22.41 5.91 -7.50
CA PHE A 13 -21.89 5.24 -6.31
C PHE A 13 -20.39 4.88 -6.39
N HIS A 14 -19.57 5.80 -6.89
CA HIS A 14 -18.11 5.62 -6.99
C HIS A 14 -17.32 6.36 -5.89
N GLY A 15 -17.99 7.20 -5.11
CA GLY A 15 -17.39 7.96 -4.01
C GLY A 15 -17.10 7.08 -2.80
N ARG A 16 -15.86 7.12 -2.30
CA ARG A 16 -15.46 6.43 -1.06
C ARG A 16 -15.53 7.38 0.12
N PHE A 17 -16.08 6.96 1.26
CA PHE A 17 -15.91 7.75 2.48
C PHE A 17 -14.45 7.62 2.93
N LEU A 18 -13.81 8.76 3.20
CA LEU A 18 -12.42 8.82 3.65
C LEU A 18 -12.38 9.56 4.98
N CYS A 19 -11.39 9.22 5.81
CA CYS A 19 -11.12 9.95 7.03
C CYS A 19 -10.89 11.44 6.70
N PRO A 20 -11.54 12.39 7.40
CA PRO A 20 -11.35 13.83 7.15
C PRO A 20 -9.89 14.28 7.27
N ILE A 21 -9.07 13.55 8.04
CA ILE A 21 -7.63 13.79 8.14
C ILE A 21 -6.87 13.59 6.83
N VAL A 22 -7.46 12.92 5.83
CA VAL A 22 -6.88 12.79 4.48
C VAL A 22 -6.87 14.15 3.76
N GLY A 23 -7.71 15.08 4.22
CA GLY A 23 -7.92 16.40 3.64
C GLY A 23 -8.67 16.35 2.30
N ASP A 24 -8.71 17.49 1.62
CA ASP A 24 -9.39 17.63 0.34
C ASP A 24 -8.80 16.71 -0.73
N VAL A 25 -9.64 15.77 -1.19
CA VAL A 25 -9.29 14.72 -2.16
C VAL A 25 -8.95 15.30 -3.54
N ASP A 26 -9.49 16.45 -3.90
CA ASP A 26 -9.31 17.06 -5.21
C ASP A 26 -8.02 17.89 -5.28
N THR A 27 -7.65 18.57 -4.19
CA THR A 27 -6.45 19.43 -4.14
C THR A 27 -5.21 18.75 -3.54
N ASN A 28 -5.37 17.80 -2.62
CA ASN A 28 -4.25 17.19 -1.92
C ASN A 28 -3.38 16.35 -2.89
N LYS A 29 -2.09 16.65 -2.98
CA LYS A 29 -1.13 16.00 -3.89
C LYS A 29 -0.83 14.55 -3.52
N PHE A 30 -1.05 14.14 -2.27
CA PHE A 30 -0.76 12.80 -1.77
C PHE A 30 -1.91 11.79 -2.00
N ILE A 31 -3.01 12.24 -2.60
CA ILE A 31 -4.14 11.39 -2.99
C ILE A 31 -3.73 10.50 -4.16
N HIS A 32 -3.64 9.20 -3.85
CA HIS A 32 -3.33 8.12 -4.76
C HIS A 32 -4.62 7.44 -5.27
N LEU A 33 -4.48 6.43 -6.15
CA LEU A 33 -5.60 5.81 -6.88
C LEU A 33 -6.71 5.25 -5.97
N PHE A 34 -6.37 4.80 -4.76
CA PHE A 34 -7.35 4.24 -3.82
C PHE A 34 -8.21 5.31 -3.12
N PHE A 35 -7.73 6.55 -3.03
CA PHE A 35 -8.45 7.66 -2.38
C PHE A 35 -9.06 8.63 -3.39
N ALA A 36 -8.53 8.71 -4.61
CA ALA A 36 -9.07 9.57 -5.65
C ALA A 36 -10.52 9.21 -6.01
N LYS A 37 -11.30 10.22 -6.42
CA LYS A 37 -12.69 10.09 -6.87
C LYS A 37 -12.88 10.72 -8.25
N GLY A 38 -14.04 10.47 -8.87
CA GLY A 38 -14.48 11.11 -10.11
C GLY A 38 -13.42 11.15 -11.22
N LYS A 39 -13.23 12.34 -11.80
CA LYS A 39 -12.29 12.57 -12.91
C LYS A 39 -10.84 12.28 -12.52
N ARG A 40 -10.42 12.60 -11.29
CA ARG A 40 -9.05 12.34 -10.80
C ARG A 40 -8.78 10.84 -10.74
N TRP A 41 -9.72 10.04 -10.26
CA TRP A 41 -9.63 8.58 -10.27
C TRP A 41 -9.55 8.03 -11.70
N LYS A 42 -10.44 8.48 -12.60
CA LYS A 42 -10.43 8.07 -14.02
C LYS A 42 -9.05 8.32 -14.65
N ARG A 43 -8.44 9.49 -14.39
CA ARG A 43 -7.09 9.84 -14.85
C ARG A 43 -5.98 8.98 -14.24
N LEU A 44 -5.97 8.77 -12.93
CA LEU A 44 -4.94 7.93 -12.29
C LEU A 44 -5.05 6.48 -12.76
N ARG A 45 -6.28 5.97 -12.94
CA ARG A 45 -6.53 4.62 -13.42
C ARG A 45 -6.03 4.45 -14.86
N SER A 46 -6.28 5.42 -15.75
CA SER A 46 -5.82 5.31 -17.14
C SER A 46 -4.30 5.27 -17.26
N ILE A 47 -3.58 5.96 -16.36
CA ILE A 47 -2.10 5.90 -16.28
C ILE A 47 -1.62 4.53 -15.77
N ALA A 48 -2.29 3.96 -14.77
CA ALA A 48 -1.88 2.69 -14.16
C ALA A 48 -2.26 1.46 -15.02
N ASN A 49 -3.37 1.52 -15.76
CA ASN A 49 -3.95 0.36 -16.46
C ASN A 49 -2.98 -0.38 -17.39
N PRO A 50 -2.12 0.30 -18.18
CA PRO A 50 -1.18 -0.38 -19.07
C PRO A 50 -0.20 -1.32 -18.34
N ALA A 51 0.15 -1.03 -17.08
CA ALA A 51 1.02 -1.90 -16.28
C ALA A 51 0.39 -3.27 -15.99
N PHE A 52 -0.93 -3.37 -16.03
CA PHE A 52 -1.70 -4.59 -15.77
C PHE A 52 -2.18 -5.29 -17.05
N SER A 53 -1.57 -4.99 -18.21
CA SER A 53 -1.84 -5.72 -19.44
C SER A 53 -1.40 -7.18 -19.34
N ILE A 54 -2.03 -8.08 -20.09
CA ILE A 54 -1.67 -9.51 -20.12
C ILE A 54 -0.18 -9.72 -20.46
N SER A 55 0.37 -8.91 -21.39
CA SER A 55 1.78 -9.01 -21.76
C SER A 55 2.72 -8.62 -20.63
N ASN A 56 2.38 -7.58 -19.85
CA ASN A 56 3.17 -7.18 -18.68
C ASN A 56 3.03 -8.19 -17.54
N LEU A 57 1.82 -8.73 -17.31
CA LEU A 57 1.60 -9.79 -16.32
C LEU A 57 2.41 -11.05 -16.66
N LYS A 58 2.42 -11.49 -17.91
CA LYS A 58 3.27 -12.61 -18.35
C LYS A 58 4.76 -12.35 -18.12
N ARG A 59 5.21 -11.09 -18.28
CA ARG A 59 6.62 -10.70 -18.08
C ARG A 59 7.06 -10.79 -16.63
N ILE A 60 6.15 -10.57 -15.67
CA ILE A 60 6.48 -10.64 -14.23
C ILE A 60 6.31 -12.04 -13.64
N MET A 61 5.68 -12.99 -14.36
CA MET A 61 5.50 -14.37 -13.88
C MET A 61 6.80 -15.05 -13.39
N PRO A 62 7.94 -14.94 -14.10
CA PRO A 62 9.19 -15.54 -13.62
C PRO A 62 9.66 -14.99 -12.27
N ILE A 63 9.38 -13.71 -11.98
CA ILE A 63 9.72 -13.06 -10.70
C ILE A 63 8.84 -13.64 -9.58
N ILE A 64 7.56 -13.85 -9.85
CA ILE A 64 6.61 -14.45 -8.91
C ILE A 64 7.02 -15.89 -8.61
N GLU A 65 7.31 -16.69 -9.63
CA GLU A 65 7.75 -18.08 -9.48
C GLU A 65 9.04 -18.20 -8.66
N ASP A 66 10.00 -17.30 -8.87
CA ASP A 66 11.24 -17.25 -8.11
C ASP A 66 10.98 -16.95 -6.62
N SER A 67 10.16 -15.94 -6.30
CA SER A 67 9.77 -15.65 -4.91
C SER A 67 9.00 -16.81 -4.26
N ILE A 68 8.16 -17.54 -5.00
CA ILE A 68 7.46 -18.73 -4.51
C ILE A 68 8.46 -19.87 -4.20
N LYS A 69 9.43 -20.13 -5.08
CA LYS A 69 10.46 -21.17 -4.84
C LYS A 69 11.25 -20.88 -3.57
N ILE A 70 11.61 -19.62 -3.35
CA ILE A 70 12.33 -19.21 -2.14
C ILE A 70 11.46 -19.41 -0.90
N ASN A 71 10.17 -19.04 -0.96
CA ASN A 71 9.24 -19.28 0.14
C ASN A 71 9.09 -20.76 0.51
N ILE A 72 8.98 -21.63 -0.50
CA ILE A 72 8.91 -23.08 -0.30
C ILE A 72 10.18 -23.60 0.38
N ASN A 73 11.36 -23.10 -0.01
CA ASN A 73 12.61 -23.50 0.64
C ASN A 73 12.66 -23.07 2.10
N LEU A 74 12.21 -21.85 2.42
CA LEU A 74 12.12 -21.36 3.80
C LEU A 74 11.16 -22.23 4.64
N LEU A 75 10.02 -22.65 4.08
CA LEU A 75 9.10 -23.56 4.74
C LEU A 75 9.72 -24.94 5.02
N LYS A 76 10.49 -25.49 4.06
CA LYS A 76 11.23 -26.75 4.24
C LYS A 76 12.31 -26.64 5.31
N GLU A 77 13.02 -25.52 5.38
CA GLU A 77 14.01 -25.25 6.42
C GLU A 77 13.34 -25.21 7.80
N ALA A 78 12.17 -24.58 7.90
CA ALA A 78 11.42 -24.52 9.15
C ALA A 78 10.87 -25.91 9.56
N GLU A 79 10.34 -26.69 8.61
CA GLU A 79 9.95 -28.08 8.82
C GLU A 79 11.12 -28.92 9.35
N ALA A 80 12.29 -28.83 8.71
CA ALA A 80 13.49 -29.56 9.14
C ALA A 80 13.96 -29.17 10.55
N SER A 81 13.69 -27.94 10.98
CA SER A 81 13.96 -27.49 12.35
C SER A 81 12.97 -28.02 13.40
N GLY A 82 11.91 -28.72 12.98
CA GLY A 82 10.86 -29.26 13.85
C GLY A 82 9.95 -28.19 14.46
N LYS A 83 10.02 -26.95 13.97
CA LYS A 83 9.22 -25.83 14.49
C LYS A 83 7.86 -25.78 13.81
N CYS A 84 6.81 -25.60 14.59
CA CYS A 84 5.52 -25.18 14.05
C CYS A 84 5.67 -23.75 13.49
N VAL A 85 5.15 -23.52 12.29
CA VAL A 85 5.18 -22.22 11.62
C VAL A 85 3.77 -21.66 11.45
N ASP A 86 3.65 -20.34 11.55
CA ASP A 86 2.45 -19.65 11.12
C ASP A 86 2.49 -19.43 9.60
N LEU A 87 1.68 -20.18 8.85
CA LEU A 87 1.59 -20.03 7.40
C LEU A 87 1.13 -18.63 6.98
N HIS A 88 0.36 -17.93 7.80
CA HIS A 88 -0.08 -16.58 7.50
C HIS A 88 1.11 -15.64 7.31
N GLU A 89 2.08 -15.69 8.21
CA GLU A 89 3.30 -14.87 8.15
C GLU A 89 4.08 -15.15 6.85
N TYR A 90 4.23 -16.41 6.46
CA TYR A 90 4.93 -16.81 5.22
C TYR A 90 4.22 -16.29 3.96
N PHE A 91 2.89 -16.32 3.93
CA PHE A 91 2.12 -15.77 2.82
C PHE A 91 2.19 -14.25 2.75
N VAL A 92 2.18 -13.58 3.90
CA VAL A 92 2.32 -12.12 3.97
C VAL A 92 3.72 -11.70 3.49
N GLU A 93 4.78 -12.35 3.96
CA GLU A 93 6.15 -12.14 3.48
C GLU A 93 6.30 -12.38 1.98
N LEU A 94 5.69 -13.46 1.45
CA LEU A 94 5.66 -13.74 0.01
C LEU A 94 4.96 -12.64 -0.79
N ALA A 95 3.78 -12.20 -0.35
CA ALA A 95 3.05 -11.14 -1.03
C ALA A 95 3.84 -9.83 -1.07
N PHE A 96 4.44 -9.44 0.06
CA PHE A 96 5.26 -8.23 0.14
C PHE A 96 6.53 -8.31 -0.69
N ASP A 97 7.21 -9.46 -0.72
CA ASP A 97 8.40 -9.65 -1.55
C ASP A 97 8.06 -9.50 -3.04
N ILE A 98 6.99 -10.15 -3.50
CA ILE A 98 6.49 -10.02 -4.88
C ILE A 98 6.20 -8.55 -5.23
N ILE A 99 5.49 -7.83 -4.35
CA ILE A 99 5.19 -6.40 -4.54
C ILE A 99 6.47 -5.58 -4.60
N ALA A 100 7.42 -5.80 -3.70
CA ALA A 100 8.68 -5.06 -3.66
C ALA A 100 9.52 -5.29 -4.92
N ARG A 101 9.58 -6.53 -5.42
CA ARG A 101 10.32 -6.86 -6.64
C ARG A 101 9.70 -6.24 -7.88
N ILE A 102 8.38 -6.34 -8.03
CA ILE A 102 7.68 -5.84 -9.22
C ILE A 102 7.54 -4.31 -9.19
N ALA A 103 7.02 -3.75 -8.10
CA ALA A 103 6.70 -2.32 -8.02
C ALA A 103 7.93 -1.46 -7.71
N LEU A 104 8.79 -1.89 -6.79
CA LEU A 104 9.95 -1.11 -6.34
C LEU A 104 11.24 -1.46 -7.08
N GLY A 105 11.23 -2.53 -7.90
CA GLY A 105 12.39 -2.96 -8.67
C GLY A 105 13.47 -3.62 -7.79
N GLN A 106 13.07 -4.24 -6.67
CA GLN A 106 13.97 -5.06 -5.87
C GLN A 106 14.43 -6.27 -6.68
N ARG A 107 15.75 -6.50 -6.76
CA ARG A 107 16.32 -7.56 -7.62
C ARG A 107 16.18 -8.95 -7.00
N GLU A 108 16.53 -9.06 -5.73
CA GLU A 108 16.57 -10.32 -4.98
C GLU A 108 15.39 -10.43 -4.02
N SER A 109 15.00 -11.66 -3.67
CA SER A 109 14.03 -11.87 -2.60
C SER A 109 14.60 -11.45 -1.25
N LYS A 110 13.78 -10.77 -0.46
CA LYS A 110 14.11 -10.35 0.92
C LYS A 110 13.05 -10.81 1.93
N GLN A 111 12.36 -11.91 1.64
CA GLN A 111 11.44 -12.55 2.59
C GLN A 111 12.12 -12.77 3.93
N PHE A 112 11.47 -12.36 5.02
CA PHE A 112 11.97 -12.38 6.41
C PHE A 112 13.26 -11.58 6.66
N LYS A 113 13.75 -10.84 5.67
CA LYS A 113 14.97 -10.00 5.75
C LYS A 113 14.64 -8.52 5.59
N SER A 114 13.40 -8.19 5.23
CA SER A 114 12.99 -6.84 4.88
C SER A 114 12.09 -6.22 5.93
N GLU A 115 12.41 -4.99 6.31
CA GLU A 115 11.53 -4.17 7.16
C GLU A 115 10.26 -3.68 6.42
N TYR A 116 10.16 -3.84 5.10
CA TYR A 116 9.00 -3.32 4.34
C TYR A 116 7.70 -4.01 4.74
N CYS A 117 7.76 -5.31 5.01
CA CYS A 117 6.60 -6.10 5.39
C CYS A 117 6.03 -5.60 6.73
N GLN A 118 6.88 -5.56 7.77
CA GLN A 118 6.48 -5.09 9.10
C GLN A 118 5.95 -3.66 9.08
N ILE A 119 6.68 -2.72 8.45
CA ILE A 119 6.27 -1.31 8.40
C ILE A 119 4.92 -1.15 7.67
N ALA A 120 4.67 -1.93 6.62
CA ALA A 120 3.41 -1.90 5.93
C ALA A 120 2.27 -2.46 6.77
N GLN A 121 2.48 -3.56 7.49
CA GLN A 121 1.50 -4.08 8.46
C GLN A 121 1.19 -3.04 9.55
N ASP A 122 2.23 -2.45 10.14
CA ASP A 122 2.08 -1.40 11.16
C ASP A 122 1.31 -0.19 10.61
N THR A 123 1.51 0.16 9.33
CA THR A 123 0.76 1.22 8.65
C THR A 123 -0.73 0.90 8.56
N PHE A 124 -1.11 -0.33 8.18
CA PHE A 124 -2.51 -0.72 8.09
C PHE A 124 -3.21 -0.72 9.46
N VAL A 125 -2.52 -1.13 10.52
CA VAL A 125 -3.04 -1.06 11.89
C VAL A 125 -3.15 0.39 12.37
N TYR A 126 -2.15 1.22 12.08
CA TYR A 126 -2.12 2.62 12.52
C TYR A 126 -3.24 3.45 11.87
N VAL A 127 -3.49 3.27 10.57
CA VAL A 127 -4.54 3.96 9.81
C VAL A 127 -5.96 3.60 10.32
N SER A 128 -6.11 2.50 11.05
CA SER A 128 -7.40 2.06 11.59
C SER A 128 -7.60 2.39 13.07
N ASN A 129 -6.58 2.81 13.81
CA ASN A 129 -6.63 2.90 15.28
C ASN A 129 -5.95 4.15 15.88
N ASN A 130 -5.93 5.29 15.18
CA ASN A 130 -5.31 6.50 15.70
C ASN A 130 -6.32 7.46 16.37
N ILE A 131 -5.94 8.04 17.52
CA ILE A 131 -6.78 9.04 18.21
C ILE A 131 -7.12 10.25 17.32
N PHE A 132 -6.20 10.63 16.43
CA PHE A 132 -6.41 11.73 15.49
C PHE A 132 -7.50 11.42 14.47
N ASP A 133 -7.64 10.16 14.06
CA ASP A 133 -8.71 9.73 13.14
C ASP A 133 -10.07 9.87 13.82
N TYR A 134 -10.21 9.38 15.06
CA TYR A 134 -11.44 9.50 15.83
C TYR A 134 -11.86 10.97 16.04
N ILE A 135 -10.92 11.84 16.43
CA ILE A 135 -11.21 13.28 16.59
C ILE A 135 -11.65 13.89 15.25
N SER A 136 -10.99 13.50 14.16
CA SER A 136 -11.33 14.01 12.82
C SER A 136 -12.73 13.57 12.36
N PHE A 137 -13.20 12.37 12.75
CA PHE A 137 -14.56 11.93 12.44
C PHE A 137 -15.63 12.68 13.24
N ILE A 138 -15.37 12.99 14.51
CA ILE A 138 -16.31 13.74 15.35
C ILE A 138 -16.37 15.21 14.90
N PHE A 139 -15.20 15.80 14.57
CA PHE A 139 -15.09 17.19 14.15
C PHE A 139 -14.37 17.30 12.81
N PRO A 140 -15.06 17.10 11.67
CA PRO A 140 -14.44 17.08 10.34
C PRO A 140 -13.67 18.35 9.99
N TRP A 141 -14.19 19.52 10.39
CA TRP A 141 -13.51 20.80 10.16
C TRP A 141 -12.15 20.88 10.85
N ILE A 142 -12.06 20.39 12.10
CA ILE A 142 -10.80 20.30 12.86
C ILE A 142 -9.88 19.26 12.20
N GLY A 143 -10.44 18.12 11.79
CA GLY A 143 -9.73 17.07 11.07
C GLY A 143 -8.98 17.56 9.85
N GLU A 144 -9.70 18.24 8.95
CA GLU A 144 -9.18 18.69 7.66
C GLU A 144 -8.25 19.91 7.79
N ASN A 145 -8.59 20.90 8.62
CA ASN A 145 -7.88 22.18 8.64
C ASN A 145 -6.77 22.27 9.69
N ILE A 146 -6.84 21.47 10.76
CA ILE A 146 -5.89 21.54 11.89
C ILE A 146 -5.11 20.24 12.03
N LEU A 147 -5.79 19.09 12.09
CA LEU A 147 -5.13 17.82 12.36
C LEU A 147 -4.34 17.30 11.16
N GLU A 148 -4.85 17.42 9.94
CA GLU A 148 -4.12 17.01 8.72
C GLU A 148 -2.72 17.65 8.65
N PRO A 149 -2.56 18.99 8.68
CA PRO A 149 -1.24 19.58 8.57
C PRO A 149 -0.35 19.25 9.78
N PHE A 150 -0.94 19.15 10.98
CA PHE A 150 -0.23 18.79 12.20
C PHE A 150 0.32 17.36 12.17
N VAL A 151 -0.53 16.37 11.88
CA VAL A 151 -0.15 14.95 11.82
C VAL A 151 0.88 14.74 10.72
N ARG A 152 0.71 15.40 9.57
CA ARG A 152 1.69 15.35 8.49
C ARG A 152 3.05 15.93 8.89
N ALA A 153 3.08 17.09 9.54
CA ALA A 153 4.33 17.75 9.94
C ALA A 153 5.05 16.97 11.06
N THR A 154 4.30 16.44 12.03
CA THR A 154 4.85 15.76 13.20
C THR A 154 5.03 14.26 13.01
N GLY A 155 4.47 13.67 11.94
CA GLY A 155 4.43 12.21 11.75
C GLY A 155 5.81 11.54 11.78
N LYS A 156 6.85 12.16 11.19
CA LYS A 156 8.22 11.63 11.25
C LYS A 156 8.80 11.64 12.68
N ILE A 157 8.51 12.69 13.45
CA ILE A 157 8.98 12.83 14.84
C ILE A 157 8.27 11.83 15.74
N ARG A 158 6.98 11.58 15.46
CA ARG A 158 6.13 10.65 16.20
C ARG A 158 6.35 9.17 15.84
N GLY A 159 7.20 8.89 14.85
CA GLY A 159 7.42 7.54 14.36
C GLY A 159 6.21 6.93 13.64
N ASP A 160 5.38 7.76 12.98
CA ASP A 160 4.22 7.28 12.22
C ASP A 160 4.66 6.30 11.12
N PRO A 161 4.22 5.02 11.17
CA PRO A 161 4.59 4.00 10.20
C PRO A 161 4.27 4.38 8.76
N ASN A 162 3.15 5.08 8.53
CA ASN A 162 2.74 5.52 7.19
C ASN A 162 3.73 6.53 6.62
N MET A 163 4.14 7.51 7.44
CA MET A 163 5.11 8.53 7.02
C MET A 163 6.51 7.94 6.78
N ILE A 164 6.91 6.96 7.61
CA ILE A 164 8.15 6.21 7.43
C ILE A 164 8.10 5.40 6.12
N LEU A 165 7.00 4.71 5.86
CA LEU A 165 6.78 3.94 4.65
C LEU A 165 6.85 4.82 3.41
N ILE A 166 6.10 5.92 3.37
CA ILE A 166 6.09 6.87 2.25
C ILE A 166 7.49 7.41 1.98
N ASP A 167 8.27 7.74 3.02
CA ASP A 167 9.65 8.22 2.88
C ASP A 167 10.57 7.15 2.26
N LYS A 168 10.50 5.91 2.76
CA LYS A 168 11.28 4.78 2.21
C LYS A 168 10.89 4.48 0.75
N LEU A 169 9.60 4.44 0.44
CA LEU A 169 9.10 4.22 -0.93
C LEU A 169 9.57 5.35 -1.87
N THR A 170 9.48 6.60 -1.42
CA THR A 170 9.94 7.76 -2.21
C THR A 170 11.45 7.68 -2.48
N LYS A 171 12.24 7.27 -1.49
CA LYS A 171 13.68 7.04 -1.64
C LYS A 171 13.97 5.92 -2.64
N ALA A 172 13.26 4.78 -2.55
CA ALA A 172 13.41 3.66 -3.47
C ALA A 172 13.11 4.07 -4.92
N VAL A 173 12.00 4.80 -5.14
CA VAL A 173 11.63 5.31 -6.48
C VAL A 173 12.66 6.30 -7.00
N LYS A 174 13.18 7.21 -6.16
CA LYS A 174 14.24 8.16 -6.54
C LYS A 174 15.53 7.43 -6.92
N GLN A 175 15.92 6.39 -6.20
CA GLN A 175 17.09 5.58 -6.53
C GLN A 175 16.92 4.85 -7.86
N ARG A 176 15.72 4.32 -8.13
CA ARG A 176 15.40 3.69 -9.42
C ARG A 176 15.55 4.68 -10.58
N LYS A 177 14.99 5.89 -10.45
CA LYS A 177 15.11 6.95 -11.47
C LYS A 177 16.55 7.40 -11.76
N LYS A 178 17.48 7.22 -10.82
CA LYS A 178 18.91 7.55 -11.02
C LYS A 178 19.69 6.45 -11.75
N ARG A 179 19.12 5.24 -11.84
CA ARG A 179 19.77 4.07 -12.45
C ARG A 179 19.31 3.85 -13.90
N GLU A 180 18.22 4.50 -14.29
CA GLU A 180 17.74 4.64 -15.68
C GLU A 180 18.45 5.83 -16.34
#